data_AF-A0AB34QCL0-F1
#
_entry.id   AF-A0AB34QCL0-F1
#
_cell.length_a   1.000
_cell.length_b   1.000
_cell.length_c   1.000
_cell.angle_alpha   90.00
_cell.angle_beta   90.00
_cell.angle_gamma   90.00
#
_symmetry.space_group_name_H-M   'P 1'
#
loop_
_entity.id
_entity.type
_entity.pdbx_description
1 polymer ?
#
loop_
_entity_poly.entity_id
_entity_poly.type
_entity_poly.pdbx_seq_one_letter_code
_entity_poly.pdbx_strand_id
1 'polypeptide(L)'
;MEIVPEADRTPLMTFLLGCKLDGVGEKRLAFIEDAETISPLSLAQSIQKGSADVQLDWGVTQMVADALTKLQSSQLMELEALKLEHRVDIFLNVAHGQADAVFRPLNKLSTGQQCTAILHMLLLENVDPLLMDQPEDNLDNAFIADRIVAELREAKTSRQFLFATHNANIPVFGDAEWIGVFTAAENQGCLGLEAQGSIDVPVIRDQVASILEGGRDAFIQRKEKYEF
;
A
#
# COMPACT_ATOMS: atom_id res chain seq x y z
N MET A 1 3.30 -1.87 13.69
CA MET A 1 2.23 -0.90 13.37
C MET A 1 1.98 -0.10 14.63
N GLU A 2 1.76 1.20 14.49
CA GLU A 2 1.40 2.09 15.59
C GLU A 2 0.09 2.78 15.23
N ILE A 3 -0.90 2.73 16.14
CA ILE A 3 -2.15 3.44 15.96
C ILE A 3 -1.99 4.79 16.64
N VAL A 4 -1.96 5.86 15.85
CA VAL A 4 -1.92 7.22 16.36
C VAL A 4 -3.36 7.71 16.50
N PRO A 5 -3.85 7.93 17.74
CA PRO A 5 -5.24 8.28 17.94
C PRO A 5 -5.55 9.68 17.40
N GLU A 6 -6.75 9.86 16.80
CA GLU A 6 -7.25 11.15 16.30
C GLU A 6 -6.30 11.90 15.35
N ALA A 7 -5.47 11.15 14.62
CA ALA A 7 -4.37 11.69 13.82
C ALA A 7 -4.68 11.81 12.33
N ASP A 8 -5.83 11.33 11.85
CA ASP A 8 -6.31 11.65 10.50
C ASP A 8 -6.80 13.11 10.45
N ARG A 9 -5.99 13.97 9.83
CA ARG A 9 -6.26 15.41 9.70
C ARG A 9 -7.09 15.73 8.45
N THR A 10 -7.34 14.76 7.57
CA THR A 10 -8.04 15.00 6.30
C THR A 10 -9.44 15.59 6.48
N PRO A 11 -10.28 15.14 7.43
CA PRO A 11 -11.60 15.76 7.66
C PRO A 11 -11.50 17.23 8.07
N LEU A 12 -10.56 17.55 8.96
CA LEU A 12 -10.33 18.89 9.47
C LEU A 12 -9.82 19.84 8.37
N MET A 13 -8.83 19.39 7.60
CA MET A 13 -8.29 20.14 6.46
C MET A 13 -9.37 20.41 5.41
N THR A 14 -10.14 19.38 5.06
CA THR A 14 -11.22 19.46 4.07
C THR A 14 -12.30 20.46 4.50
N PHE A 15 -12.68 20.42 5.78
CA PHE A 15 -13.67 21.34 6.35
C PHE A 15 -13.21 22.81 6.24
N LEU A 16 -11.98 23.11 6.67
CA LEU A 16 -11.46 24.48 6.66
C LEU A 16 -11.27 25.03 5.23
N LEU A 17 -10.83 24.19 4.29
CA LEU A 17 -10.79 24.55 2.87
C LEU A 17 -12.21 24.80 2.30
N GLY A 18 -13.19 23.99 2.72
CA GLY A 18 -14.59 24.16 2.36
C GLY A 18 -15.22 25.46 2.86
N CYS A 19 -14.70 26.02 3.96
CA CYS A 19 -15.14 27.30 4.51
C CYS A 19 -14.72 28.52 3.67
N LYS A 20 -13.86 28.33 2.64
CA LYS A 20 -13.42 29.38 1.69
C LYS A 20 -12.94 30.66 2.37
N LEU A 21 -12.13 30.50 3.41
CA LEU A 21 -11.55 31.60 4.18
C LEU A 21 -10.59 32.42 3.31
N ASP A 22 -10.74 33.75 3.36
CA ASP A 22 -9.96 34.66 2.53
C ASP A 22 -8.45 34.50 2.75
N GLY A 23 -7.75 34.15 1.68
CA GLY A 23 -6.30 33.96 1.71
C GLY A 23 -5.85 32.69 2.44
N VAL A 24 -6.73 31.81 2.91
CA VAL A 24 -6.31 30.54 3.53
C VAL A 24 -6.45 29.42 2.51
N GLY A 25 -5.32 28.98 1.98
CA GLY A 25 -5.24 27.78 1.14
C GLY A 25 -4.49 26.65 1.84
N GLU A 26 -4.39 25.51 1.17
CA GLU A 26 -3.81 24.27 1.69
C GLU A 26 -2.42 24.47 2.33
N LYS A 27 -1.51 25.18 1.65
CA LYS A 27 -0.17 25.49 2.20
C LYS A 27 -0.18 26.25 3.52
N ARG A 28 -1.21 27.06 3.77
CA ARG A 28 -1.35 27.87 4.99
C ARG A 28 -2.03 27.08 6.11
N LEU A 29 -2.63 25.93 5.80
CA LEU A 29 -3.19 24.98 6.75
C LEU A 29 -2.24 23.83 7.07
N ALA A 30 -1.06 23.77 6.46
CA ALA A 30 -0.05 22.72 6.70
C ALA A 30 0.34 22.56 8.19
N PHE A 31 0.19 23.61 9.00
CA PHE A 31 0.41 23.55 10.46
C PHE A 31 -0.47 22.50 11.16
N ILE A 32 -1.62 22.15 10.58
CA ILE A 32 -2.53 21.13 11.11
C ILE A 32 -1.91 19.73 11.02
N GLU A 33 -1.12 19.48 9.98
CA GLU A 33 -0.38 18.22 9.80
C GLU A 33 0.87 18.17 10.70
N ASP A 34 1.53 19.31 10.87
CA ASP A 34 2.76 19.44 11.68
C ASP A 34 2.49 19.49 13.19
N ALA A 35 1.26 19.80 13.61
CA ALA A 35 0.91 19.91 15.02
C ALA A 35 0.92 18.55 15.73
N GLU A 36 1.75 18.41 16.76
CA GLU A 36 1.85 17.20 17.59
C GLU A 36 0.50 16.80 18.20
N THR A 37 -0.26 17.78 18.69
CA THR A 37 -1.54 17.57 19.37
C THR A 37 -2.56 18.64 18.97
N ILE A 38 -3.18 18.48 17.79
CA ILE A 38 -4.37 19.27 17.41
C ILE A 38 -5.62 18.41 17.53
N SER A 39 -6.73 19.00 17.97
CA SER A 39 -8.07 18.40 17.91
C SER A 39 -9.04 19.45 17.37
N PRO A 40 -10.16 19.05 16.75
CA PRO A 40 -11.15 20.02 16.28
C PRO A 40 -11.69 20.90 17.41
N LEU A 41 -11.88 20.31 18.59
CA LEU A 41 -12.30 21.01 19.80
C LEU A 41 -11.27 22.05 20.27
N SER A 42 -9.99 21.68 20.38
CA SER A 42 -8.95 22.61 20.82
C SER A 42 -8.77 23.76 19.83
N LEU A 43 -8.84 23.47 18.52
CA LEU A 43 -8.77 24.50 17.48
C LEU A 43 -9.96 25.46 17.58
N ALA A 44 -11.18 24.94 17.70
CA ALA A 44 -12.39 25.77 17.87
C ALA A 44 -12.30 26.68 19.11
N GLN A 45 -11.77 26.16 20.22
CA GLN A 45 -11.57 26.94 21.44
C GLN A 45 -10.56 28.07 21.25
N SER A 46 -9.42 27.83 20.60
CA SER A 46 -8.45 28.90 20.28
C SER A 46 -9.10 29.96 19.39
N ILE A 47 -9.89 29.55 18.39
CA ILE A 47 -10.58 30.47 17.48
C ILE A 47 -11.60 31.34 18.23
N GLN A 48 -12.33 30.78 19.20
CA GLN A 48 -13.28 31.53 20.04
C GLN A 48 -12.60 32.54 20.96
N LYS A 49 -11.38 32.25 21.44
CA LYS A 49 -10.60 33.19 22.28
C LYS A 49 -10.04 34.37 21.47
N GLY A 50 -9.74 34.15 20.20
CA GLY A 50 -9.37 35.19 19.24
C GLY A 50 -8.05 34.93 18.53
N SER A 51 -7.64 35.87 17.66
CA SER A 51 -6.51 35.63 16.76
C SER A 51 -5.17 35.54 17.47
N ALA A 52 -5.00 36.20 18.63
CA ALA A 52 -3.79 36.10 19.44
C ALA A 52 -3.57 34.67 19.99
N ASP A 53 -4.62 34.04 20.51
CA ASP A 53 -4.56 32.65 20.99
C ASP A 53 -4.31 31.67 19.84
N VAL A 54 -4.95 31.87 18.69
CA VAL A 54 -4.71 31.01 17.50
C VAL A 54 -3.25 31.07 17.04
N GLN A 55 -2.61 32.24 17.07
CA GLN A 55 -1.19 32.36 16.75
C GLN A 55 -0.30 31.67 17.77
N LEU A 56 -0.61 31.85 19.06
CA LEU A 56 0.19 31.30 20.15
C LEU A 56 0.11 29.77 20.18
N ASP A 57 -1.10 29.23 20.08
CA ASP A 57 -1.37 27.80 20.20
C ASP A 57 -0.87 27.02 18.96
N TRP A 58 -0.98 27.60 17.76
CA TRP A 58 -0.76 26.88 16.49
C TRP A 58 0.38 27.42 15.64
N GLY A 59 1.09 28.46 16.08
CA GLY A 59 2.26 29.01 15.38
C GLY A 59 1.96 29.62 14.01
N VAL A 60 0.71 30.00 13.74
CA VAL A 60 0.27 30.49 12.42
C VAL A 60 0.51 31.99 12.26
N THR A 61 0.51 32.47 11.00
CA THR A 61 0.59 33.91 10.71
C THR A 61 -0.67 34.67 11.16
N GLN A 62 -0.56 35.97 11.45
CA GLN A 62 -1.70 36.83 11.80
C GLN A 62 -2.85 36.74 10.81
N MET A 63 -2.52 36.72 9.52
CA MET A 63 -3.52 36.66 8.47
C MET A 63 -4.33 35.34 8.51
N VAL A 64 -3.68 34.21 8.84
CA VAL A 64 -4.39 32.92 8.99
C VAL A 64 -5.24 32.93 10.26
N ALA A 65 -4.70 33.44 11.37
CA ALA A 65 -5.45 33.55 12.61
C ALA A 65 -6.69 34.43 12.46
N ASP A 66 -6.56 35.61 11.86
CA ASP A 66 -7.67 36.51 11.59
C ASP A 66 -8.72 35.87 10.67
N ALA A 67 -8.29 35.12 9.65
CA ALA A 67 -9.20 34.41 8.77
C ALA A 67 -9.97 33.30 9.51
N LEU A 68 -9.31 32.52 10.36
CA LEU A 68 -9.97 31.48 11.17
C LEU A 68 -11.00 32.06 12.14
N THR A 69 -10.72 33.22 12.74
CA THR A 69 -11.68 33.91 13.63
C THR A 69 -12.92 34.46 12.93
N LYS A 70 -12.97 34.47 11.59
CA LYS A 70 -14.16 34.86 10.81
C LYS A 70 -15.14 33.71 10.57
N LEU A 71 -14.84 32.50 11.04
CA LEU A 71 -15.77 31.38 10.98
C LEU A 71 -17.08 31.74 11.70
N GLN A 72 -18.20 31.44 11.06
CA GLN A 72 -19.52 31.65 11.64
C GLN A 72 -19.76 30.69 12.81
N SER A 73 -20.67 31.06 13.73
CA SER A 73 -20.99 30.21 14.89
C SER A 73 -21.44 28.79 14.47
N SER A 74 -22.16 28.65 13.35
CA SER A 74 -22.55 27.35 12.81
C SER A 74 -21.33 26.53 12.36
N GLN A 75 -20.36 27.16 11.70
CA GLN A 75 -19.13 26.51 11.26
C GLN A 75 -18.25 26.10 12.45
N LEU A 76 -18.23 26.89 13.52
CA LEU A 76 -17.53 26.51 14.76
C LEU A 76 -18.18 25.30 15.43
N MET A 77 -19.51 25.23 15.48
CA MET A 77 -20.21 24.05 15.99
C MET A 77 -19.96 22.81 15.13
N GLU A 78 -19.95 22.96 13.80
CA GLU A 78 -19.60 21.87 12.88
C GLU A 78 -18.16 21.41 13.07
N LEU A 79 -17.22 22.35 13.24
CA LEU A 79 -15.82 22.07 13.54
C LEU A 79 -15.68 21.27 14.84
N GLU A 80 -16.34 21.68 15.93
CA GLU A 80 -16.33 20.97 17.21
C GLU A 80 -16.91 19.55 17.12
N ALA A 81 -17.84 19.32 16.19
CA ALA A 81 -18.47 18.02 15.98
C ALA A 81 -17.64 17.07 15.08
N LEU A 82 -16.57 17.55 14.44
CA LEU A 82 -15.71 16.71 13.62
C LEU A 82 -15.04 15.64 14.48
N LYS A 83 -15.10 14.40 13.99
CA LYS A 83 -14.34 13.27 14.56
C LYS A 83 -13.15 13.01 13.67
N LEU A 84 -11.97 12.97 14.27
CA LEU A 84 -10.75 12.56 13.58
C LEU A 84 -10.56 11.07 13.77
N GLU A 85 -10.40 10.35 12.68
CA GLU A 85 -10.12 8.92 12.73
C GLU A 85 -8.66 8.67 13.17
N HIS A 86 -8.39 7.43 13.58
CA HIS A 86 -7.04 7.01 13.92
C HIS A 86 -6.20 6.87 12.65
N ARG A 87 -4.94 7.28 12.71
CA ARG A 87 -3.98 6.99 11.64
C ARG A 87 -3.16 5.77 12.01
N VAL A 88 -2.99 4.85 11.07
CA VAL A 88 -2.12 3.67 11.27
C VAL A 88 -0.77 3.96 10.63
N ASP A 89 0.26 4.13 11.45
CA ASP A 89 1.62 4.31 11.00
C ASP A 89 2.32 2.94 10.91
N ILE A 90 2.80 2.63 9.72
CA ILE A 90 3.41 1.35 9.36
C ILE A 90 4.92 1.52 9.25
N PHE A 91 5.66 0.65 9.95
CA PHE A 91 7.11 0.62 9.95
C PHE A 91 7.61 -0.75 9.51
N LEU A 92 8.64 -0.78 8.67
CA LEU A 92 9.31 -2.00 8.24
C LEU A 92 10.72 -2.04 8.84
N ASN A 93 11.14 -3.20 9.33
CA ASN A 93 12.54 -3.44 9.68
C ASN A 93 13.35 -3.63 8.38
N VAL A 94 14.32 -2.75 8.14
CA VAL A 94 15.21 -2.79 6.96
C VAL A 94 16.60 -3.33 7.28
N ALA A 95 16.82 -3.85 8.49
CA ALA A 95 18.09 -4.48 8.84
C ALA A 95 18.26 -5.84 8.13
N HIS A 96 19.47 -6.13 7.66
CA HIS A 96 19.82 -7.40 7.03
C HIS A 96 20.65 -8.28 7.98
N GLY A 97 20.37 -9.58 8.01
CA GLY A 97 21.15 -10.56 8.77
C GLY A 97 20.99 -10.40 10.29
N GLN A 98 22.12 -10.42 11.01
CA GLN A 98 22.17 -10.31 12.48
C GLN A 98 22.35 -8.86 12.97
N ALA A 99 22.18 -7.87 12.10
CA ALA A 99 22.24 -6.47 12.51
C ALA A 99 21.05 -6.09 13.40
N ASP A 100 21.24 -5.07 14.23
CA ASP A 100 20.17 -4.50 15.06
C ASP A 100 19.00 -4.02 14.17
N ALA A 101 17.77 -4.23 14.64
CA ALA A 101 16.57 -3.88 13.89
C ALA A 101 16.51 -2.36 13.64
N VAL A 102 16.37 -1.97 12.37
CA VAL A 102 16.23 -0.57 11.95
C VAL A 102 14.85 -0.40 11.36
N PHE A 103 13.94 0.21 12.11
CA PHE A 103 12.58 0.48 11.63
C PHE A 103 12.52 1.79 10.86
N ARG A 104 11.94 1.75 9.66
CA ARG A 104 11.65 2.94 8.85
C ARG A 104 10.17 3.02 8.49
N PRO A 105 9.56 4.22 8.48
CA PRO A 105 8.17 4.38 8.08
C PRO A 105 7.98 4.08 6.60
N LEU A 106 6.84 3.50 6.24
CA LEU A 106 6.51 3.04 4.89
C LEU A 106 6.76 4.13 3.82
N ASN A 107 6.38 5.38 4.10
CA ASN A 107 6.56 6.53 3.20
C ASN A 107 8.02 6.96 2.96
N LYS A 108 8.99 6.41 3.71
CA LYS A 108 10.44 6.66 3.52
C LYS A 108 11.18 5.46 2.93
N LEU A 109 10.48 4.37 2.64
CA LEU A 109 11.05 3.19 2.00
C LEU A 109 11.16 3.39 0.47
N SER A 110 12.04 2.61 -0.18
CA SER A 110 12.04 2.54 -1.64
C SER A 110 10.76 1.89 -2.17
N THR A 111 10.39 2.13 -3.42
CA THR A 111 9.18 1.54 -4.04
C THR A 111 9.13 0.02 -3.87
N GLY A 112 10.25 -0.69 -4.10
CA GLY A 112 10.31 -2.13 -3.90
C GLY A 112 10.09 -2.56 -2.44
N GLN A 113 10.68 -1.84 -1.48
CA GLN A 113 10.47 -2.09 -0.06
C GLN A 113 9.02 -1.81 0.39
N GLN A 114 8.38 -0.79 -0.19
CA GLN A 114 6.96 -0.51 0.05
C GLN A 114 6.08 -1.63 -0.46
N CYS A 115 6.29 -2.08 -1.71
CA CYS A 115 5.58 -3.21 -2.29
C CYS A 115 5.76 -4.48 -1.44
N THR A 116 6.98 -4.74 -0.98
CA THR A 116 7.28 -5.85 -0.05
C THR A 116 6.47 -5.74 1.24
N ALA A 117 6.48 -4.58 1.90
CA ALA A 117 5.76 -4.39 3.17
C ALA A 117 4.24 -4.58 3.00
N ILE A 118 3.69 -4.01 1.92
CA ILE A 118 2.27 -4.15 1.58
C ILE A 118 1.94 -5.61 1.30
N LEU A 119 2.77 -6.31 0.52
CA LEU A 119 2.55 -7.71 0.20
C LEU A 119 2.57 -8.57 1.47
N HIS A 120 3.57 -8.42 2.35
CA HIS A 120 3.58 -9.10 3.65
C HIS A 120 2.30 -8.84 4.45
N MET A 121 1.79 -7.60 4.46
CA MET A 121 0.52 -7.28 5.14
C MET A 121 -0.69 -7.93 4.47
N LEU A 122 -0.70 -7.98 3.14
CA LEU A 122 -1.73 -8.67 2.38
C LEU A 122 -1.66 -10.18 2.55
N LEU A 123 -0.51 -10.74 2.93
CA LEU A 123 -0.34 -12.17 3.22
C LEU A 123 -0.65 -12.52 4.69
N LEU A 124 -0.88 -11.53 5.56
CA LEU A 124 -1.36 -11.77 6.93
C LEU A 124 -2.72 -12.47 6.93
N GLU A 125 -3.02 -13.12 8.06
CA GLU A 125 -4.26 -13.89 8.26
C GLU A 125 -5.50 -13.06 7.90
N ASN A 126 -6.15 -13.47 6.81
CA ASN A 126 -7.43 -12.96 6.36
C ASN A 126 -8.14 -14.10 5.61
N VAL A 127 -9.46 -14.15 5.73
CA VAL A 127 -10.31 -15.16 5.07
C VAL A 127 -10.72 -14.77 3.65
N ASP A 128 -10.70 -13.48 3.33
CA ASP A 128 -11.18 -12.96 2.05
C ASP A 128 -10.20 -13.29 0.91
N PRO A 129 -10.63 -13.77 -0.26
CA PRO A 129 -9.74 -14.06 -1.38
C PRO A 129 -8.86 -12.86 -1.76
N LEU A 130 -7.58 -13.10 -2.04
CA LEU A 130 -6.67 -12.07 -2.54
C LEU A 130 -6.51 -12.20 -4.06
N LEU A 131 -6.77 -11.10 -4.79
CA LEU A 131 -6.52 -10.98 -6.21
C LEU A 131 -5.34 -10.03 -6.44
N MET A 132 -4.30 -10.47 -7.15
CA MET A 132 -3.15 -9.63 -7.48
C MET A 132 -2.82 -9.70 -8.96
N ASP A 133 -2.63 -8.53 -9.56
CA ASP A 133 -2.20 -8.39 -10.95
C ASP A 133 -0.76 -7.88 -10.97
N GLN A 134 0.11 -8.62 -11.66
CA GLN A 134 1.54 -8.37 -11.81
C GLN A 134 2.24 -7.93 -10.51
N PRO A 135 2.16 -8.72 -9.42
CA PRO A 135 2.86 -8.37 -8.17
C PRO A 135 4.38 -8.23 -8.36
N GLU A 136 4.94 -8.82 -9.41
CA GLU A 136 6.36 -8.81 -9.73
C GLU A 136 6.92 -7.49 -10.29
N ASP A 137 6.11 -6.60 -10.89
CA ASP A 137 6.62 -5.45 -11.64
C ASP A 137 7.43 -4.46 -10.78
N ASN A 138 7.16 -4.45 -9.47
CA ASN A 138 7.84 -3.60 -8.49
C ASN A 138 8.70 -4.40 -7.49
N LEU A 139 8.86 -5.71 -7.68
CA LEU A 139 9.60 -6.60 -6.78
C LEU A 139 10.81 -7.22 -7.48
N ASP A 140 11.88 -7.45 -6.73
CA ASP A 140 13.04 -8.18 -7.24
C ASP A 140 12.73 -9.68 -7.39
N ASN A 141 13.16 -10.29 -8.50
CA ASN A 141 12.99 -11.72 -8.76
C ASN A 141 13.56 -12.61 -7.65
N ALA A 142 14.70 -12.23 -7.07
CA ALA A 142 15.29 -12.96 -5.95
C ALA A 142 14.36 -12.91 -4.72
N PHE A 143 13.75 -11.76 -4.46
CA PHE A 143 12.83 -11.58 -3.34
C PHE A 143 11.53 -12.37 -3.54
N ILE A 144 10.99 -12.40 -4.76
CA ILE A 144 9.82 -13.21 -5.11
C ILE A 144 10.09 -14.68 -4.79
N ALA A 145 11.24 -15.20 -5.26
CA ALA A 145 11.61 -16.59 -5.07
C ALA A 145 11.88 -16.95 -3.60
N ASP A 146 12.59 -16.10 -2.86
CA ASP A 146 13.08 -16.45 -1.51
C ASP A 146 12.07 -16.18 -0.40
N ARG A 147 11.19 -15.17 -0.55
CA ARG A 147 10.31 -14.70 0.53
C ARG A 147 8.85 -14.88 0.19
N ILE A 148 8.41 -14.32 -0.93
CA ILE A 148 6.99 -14.32 -1.30
C ILE A 148 6.48 -15.73 -1.54
N VAL A 149 7.23 -16.54 -2.29
CA VAL A 149 6.87 -17.93 -2.54
C VAL A 149 6.71 -18.74 -1.25
N ALA A 150 7.61 -18.57 -0.27
CA ALA A 150 7.53 -19.29 0.99
C ALA A 150 6.27 -18.92 1.78
N GLU A 151 5.96 -17.64 1.88
CA GLU A 151 4.76 -17.16 2.58
C GLU A 151 3.48 -17.53 1.84
N LEU A 152 3.46 -17.45 0.51
CA LEU A 152 2.31 -17.86 -0.30
C LEU A 152 1.99 -19.34 -0.09
N ARG A 153 3.00 -20.21 -0.03
CA ARG A 153 2.80 -21.65 0.19
C ARG A 153 2.18 -21.98 1.53
N GLU A 154 2.48 -21.19 2.56
CA GLU A 154 1.87 -21.34 3.88
C GLU A 154 0.45 -20.76 3.87
N ALA A 155 0.31 -19.52 3.40
CA ALA A 155 -0.95 -18.78 3.42
C ALA A 155 -2.04 -19.39 2.53
N LYS A 156 -1.70 -20.03 1.40
CA LYS A 156 -2.67 -20.65 0.48
C LYS A 156 -3.51 -21.76 1.12
N THR A 157 -3.07 -22.30 2.26
CA THR A 157 -3.80 -23.33 3.01
C THR A 157 -4.99 -22.76 3.79
N SER A 158 -4.96 -21.48 4.15
CA SER A 158 -5.99 -20.80 4.93
C SER A 158 -6.76 -19.74 4.14
N ARG A 159 -6.24 -19.32 2.99
CA ARG A 159 -6.80 -18.23 2.18
C ARG A 159 -6.65 -18.52 0.69
N GLN A 160 -7.65 -18.14 -0.11
CA GLN A 160 -7.57 -18.26 -1.57
C GLN A 160 -6.76 -17.11 -2.16
N PHE A 161 -5.84 -17.43 -3.07
CA PHE A 161 -5.06 -16.46 -3.84
C PHE A 161 -5.27 -16.66 -5.33
N LEU A 162 -5.40 -15.56 -6.07
CA LEU A 162 -5.46 -15.57 -7.53
C LEU A 162 -4.49 -14.51 -8.07
N PHE A 163 -3.55 -14.98 -8.90
CA PHE A 163 -2.48 -14.16 -9.46
C PHE A 163 -2.59 -14.11 -10.98
N ALA A 164 -2.51 -12.90 -11.53
CA ALA A 164 -2.14 -12.69 -12.93
C ALA A 164 -0.65 -12.31 -12.94
N THR A 165 0.18 -13.16 -13.54
CA THR A 165 1.64 -13.01 -13.48
C THR A 165 2.31 -13.54 -14.74
N HIS A 166 3.45 -12.93 -15.08
CA HIS A 166 4.38 -13.40 -16.10
C HIS A 166 5.69 -13.95 -15.50
N ASN A 167 5.77 -14.05 -14.16
CA ASN A 167 6.92 -14.56 -13.45
C ASN A 167 6.74 -16.04 -13.12
N ALA A 168 7.60 -16.91 -13.66
CA ALA A 168 7.57 -18.36 -13.39
C ALA A 168 7.66 -18.71 -11.91
N ASN A 169 8.35 -17.89 -11.11
CA ASN A 169 8.60 -18.18 -9.70
C ASN A 169 7.29 -18.26 -8.90
N ILE A 170 6.26 -17.49 -9.28
CA ILE A 170 4.98 -17.45 -8.55
C ILE A 170 4.19 -18.76 -8.75
N PRO A 171 3.78 -19.17 -9.96
CA PRO A 171 3.01 -20.39 -10.15
C PRO A 171 3.84 -21.67 -9.95
N VAL A 172 5.14 -21.66 -10.29
CA VAL A 172 5.99 -22.86 -10.22
C VAL A 172 6.52 -23.08 -8.80
N PHE A 173 7.22 -22.09 -8.22
CA PHE A 173 7.78 -22.27 -6.88
C PHE A 173 6.75 -22.05 -5.78
N GLY A 174 5.74 -21.20 -6.02
CA GLY A 174 4.56 -21.06 -5.16
C GLY A 174 3.64 -22.28 -5.16
N ASP A 175 3.92 -23.27 -6.02
CA ASP A 175 3.21 -24.55 -6.06
C ASP A 175 1.71 -24.36 -6.31
N ALA A 176 1.35 -23.65 -7.38
CA ALA A 176 -0.04 -23.31 -7.65
C ALA A 176 -0.90 -24.56 -7.94
N GLU A 177 -2.02 -24.69 -7.23
CA GLU A 177 -2.96 -25.81 -7.41
C GLU A 177 -3.65 -25.79 -8.78
N TRP A 178 -3.84 -24.58 -9.32
CA TRP A 178 -4.47 -24.37 -10.61
C TRP A 178 -3.80 -23.21 -11.33
N ILE A 179 -3.41 -23.45 -12.58
CA ILE A 179 -2.80 -22.49 -13.48
C ILE A 179 -3.68 -22.40 -14.72
N GLY A 180 -4.03 -21.18 -15.12
CA GLY A 180 -4.68 -20.88 -16.38
C GLY A 180 -3.72 -20.17 -17.34
N VAL A 181 -3.43 -20.79 -18.48
CA VAL A 181 -2.56 -20.24 -19.51
C VAL A 181 -3.43 -19.50 -20.54
N PHE A 182 -3.37 -18.17 -20.48
CA PHE A 182 -4.10 -17.33 -21.41
C PHE A 182 -3.33 -17.17 -22.74
N THR A 183 -4.05 -17.26 -23.84
CA THR A 183 -3.54 -16.95 -25.18
C THR A 183 -4.34 -15.80 -25.78
N ALA A 184 -3.71 -15.01 -26.65
CA ALA A 184 -4.38 -13.94 -27.38
C ALA A 184 -4.88 -14.48 -28.74
N ALA A 185 -6.19 -14.48 -28.95
CA ALA A 185 -6.82 -14.80 -30.23
C ALA A 185 -7.82 -13.70 -30.57
N GLU A 186 -7.81 -13.22 -31.81
CA GLU A 186 -8.76 -12.20 -32.30
C GLU A 186 -8.86 -10.94 -31.40
N ASN A 187 -7.73 -10.50 -30.83
CA ASN A 187 -7.65 -9.37 -29.91
C ASN A 187 -8.40 -9.58 -28.57
N GLN A 188 -8.64 -10.84 -28.19
CA GLN A 188 -9.23 -11.26 -26.92
C GLN A 188 -8.32 -12.26 -26.19
N GLY A 189 -8.38 -12.25 -24.87
CA GLY A 189 -7.76 -13.29 -24.04
C GLY A 189 -8.64 -14.52 -24.01
N CYS A 190 -8.11 -15.66 -24.39
CA CYS A 190 -8.79 -16.95 -24.40
C CYS A 190 -8.12 -17.92 -23.44
N LEU A 191 -8.94 -18.61 -22.64
CA LEU A 191 -8.53 -19.72 -21.78
C LEU A 191 -9.16 -21.00 -22.30
N GLY A 192 -8.37 -21.82 -23.01
CA GLY A 192 -8.82 -23.13 -23.50
C GLY A 192 -9.03 -24.13 -22.36
N LEU A 193 -9.86 -25.14 -22.58
CA LEU A 193 -10.04 -26.25 -21.62
C LEU A 193 -8.73 -27.03 -21.42
N GLU A 194 -7.94 -27.20 -22.47
CA GLU A 194 -6.60 -27.82 -22.42
C GLU A 194 -5.51 -26.89 -21.86
N ALA A 195 -5.82 -25.61 -21.62
CA ALA A 195 -4.85 -24.59 -21.18
C ALA A 195 -5.03 -24.24 -19.69
N GLN A 196 -5.68 -25.11 -18.91
CA GLN A 196 -5.88 -24.92 -17.49
C GLN A 196 -5.73 -26.23 -16.70
N GLY A 197 -5.15 -26.16 -15.51
CA GLY A 197 -4.99 -27.32 -14.64
C GLY A 197 -3.82 -27.17 -13.66
N SER A 198 -3.46 -28.27 -12.99
CA SER A 198 -2.26 -28.30 -12.13
C SER A 198 -0.98 -28.29 -12.96
N ILE A 199 0.09 -27.71 -12.40
CA ILE A 199 1.45 -27.78 -12.95
C ILE A 199 1.96 -29.21 -13.12
N ASP A 200 1.39 -30.19 -12.41
CA ASP A 200 1.74 -31.60 -12.53
C ASP A 200 1.29 -32.23 -13.86
N VAL A 201 0.32 -31.62 -14.54
CA VAL A 201 -0.17 -32.10 -15.83
C VAL A 201 0.85 -31.77 -16.92
N PRO A 202 1.39 -32.75 -17.67
CA PRO A 202 2.46 -32.52 -18.64
C PRO A 202 2.14 -31.42 -19.67
N VAL A 203 0.89 -31.38 -20.16
CA VAL A 203 0.44 -30.37 -21.12
C VAL A 203 0.53 -28.95 -20.53
N ILE A 204 0.08 -28.76 -19.29
CA ILE A 204 0.12 -27.46 -18.61
C ILE A 204 1.57 -27.07 -18.31
N ARG A 205 2.36 -28.01 -17.77
CA ARG A 205 3.78 -27.78 -17.49
C ARG A 205 4.54 -27.32 -18.74
N ASP A 206 4.33 -28.00 -19.86
CA ASP A 206 5.05 -27.71 -21.10
C ASP A 206 4.61 -26.34 -21.68
N GLN A 207 3.33 -25.96 -21.54
CA GLN A 207 2.84 -24.62 -21.89
C GLN A 207 3.43 -23.53 -20.99
N VAL A 208 3.44 -23.73 -19.67
CA VAL A 208 4.01 -22.81 -18.69
C VAL A 208 5.50 -22.60 -18.95
N ALA A 209 6.27 -23.68 -19.15
CA ALA A 209 7.69 -23.61 -19.49
C ALA A 209 7.92 -22.91 -20.84
N SER A 210 7.05 -23.13 -21.83
CA SER A 210 7.14 -22.45 -23.12
C SER A 210 6.96 -20.95 -23.00
N ILE A 211 6.00 -20.49 -22.20
CA ILE A 211 5.64 -19.07 -22.11
C ILE A 211 6.57 -18.32 -21.15
N LEU A 212 6.83 -18.88 -19.98
CA LEU A 212 7.56 -18.17 -18.91
C LEU A 212 9.08 -18.37 -19.01
N GLU A 213 9.56 -19.49 -19.57
CA GLU A 213 11.00 -19.76 -19.68
C GLU A 213 11.54 -19.68 -21.12
N GLY A 214 10.66 -19.52 -22.11
CA GLY A 214 11.03 -19.51 -23.53
C GLY A 214 11.21 -20.91 -24.12
N GLY A 215 10.68 -21.94 -23.45
CA GLY A 215 10.70 -23.32 -23.89
C GLY A 215 11.92 -24.12 -23.43
N ARG A 216 11.84 -25.44 -23.61
CA ARG A 216 12.82 -26.40 -23.11
C ARG A 216 14.23 -26.16 -23.65
N ASP A 217 14.34 -25.77 -24.91
CA ASP A 217 15.63 -25.51 -25.55
C ASP A 217 16.32 -24.28 -24.96
N ALA A 218 15.56 -23.21 -24.67
CA ALA A 218 16.08 -22.02 -24.02
C ALA A 218 16.56 -22.32 -22.58
N PHE A 219 15.84 -23.17 -21.86
CA PHE A 219 16.25 -23.64 -20.53
C PHE A 219 17.56 -24.44 -20.59
N ILE A 220 17.66 -25.41 -21.50
CA ILE A 220 18.87 -26.24 -21.67
C ILE A 220 20.07 -25.36 -22.07
N GLN A 221 19.90 -24.44 -23.02
CA GLN A 221 20.96 -23.51 -23.42
C GLN A 221 21.44 -22.64 -22.25
N ARG A 222 20.54 -22.16 -21.39
CA ARG A 222 20.92 -21.42 -20.17
C ARG A 222 21.71 -22.31 -19.22
N LYS A 223 21.25 -23.54 -18.98
CA LYS A 223 21.94 -24.50 -18.12
C LYS A 223 23.37 -24.78 -18.61
N GLU A 224 23.52 -25.06 -19.90
CA GLU A 224 24.83 -25.30 -20.52
C GLU A 224 25.74 -24.07 -20.42
N LYS A 225 25.21 -22.86 -20.65
CA LYS A 225 25.97 -21.61 -20.59
C LYS A 225 26.39 -21.21 -19.18
N TYR A 226 25.60 -21.58 -18.17
CA TYR A 226 25.91 -21.33 -16.76
C TYR A 226 26.74 -22.45 -16.11
N GLU A 227 27.09 -23.50 -16.85
CA GLU A 227 27.87 -24.65 -16.37
C GLU A 227 27.26 -25.35 -15.14
N PHE A 228 25.91 -25.41 -15.06
CA PHE A 228 25.15 -26.14 -14.02
C PHE A 228 24.88 -27.61 -14.36
#